data_AF-A0A497PB38-F1
#
_entry.id   AF-A0A497PB38-F1
#
_cell.length_a   1.000
_cell.length_b   1.000
_cell.length_c   1.000
_cell.angle_alpha   90.00
_cell.angle_beta   90.00
_cell.angle_gamma   90.00
#
_symmetry.space_group_name_H-M   'P 1'
#
loop_
_entity.id
_entity.type
_entity.pdbx_description
1 polymer ?
#
loop_
_entity_poly.entity_id
_entity_poly.type
_entity_poly.pdbx_seq_one_letter_code
_entity_poly.pdbx_strand_id
1 'polypeptide(L)'
;MIDGKSYTSDYFLGRTGGLSMVKAYVLIKMESGKEDEVTREIMKLPVTEEAHTVFGMYDLVAEIRGRDMETLVEFITQKIRRIPGIADTQTLLVVDVELDMSSRLAS
;
A
#
# COMPACT_ATOMS: atom_id res chain seq x y z
N MET A 1 -3.41 19.36 -17.54
CA MET A 1 -2.82 19.90 -16.30
C MET A 1 -3.99 20.24 -15.39
N ILE A 2 -4.31 19.34 -14.44
CA ILE A 2 -5.46 19.49 -13.55
C ILE A 2 -4.96 20.08 -12.23
N ASP A 3 -5.73 21.03 -11.72
CA ASP A 3 -5.42 22.02 -10.69
C ASP A 3 -4.96 21.40 -9.36
N GLY A 4 -3.73 21.72 -8.95
CA GLY A 4 -2.99 21.09 -7.87
C GLY A 4 -3.29 21.62 -6.46
N LYS A 5 -4.49 22.15 -6.21
CA LYS A 5 -4.84 22.75 -4.91
C LYS A 5 -6.32 22.55 -4.60
N SER A 6 -6.67 21.51 -3.84
CA SER A 6 -7.79 21.49 -2.86
C SER A 6 -8.11 20.11 -2.30
N TYR A 7 -7.53 19.02 -2.81
CA TYR A 7 -7.82 17.69 -2.24
C TYR A 7 -7.12 17.41 -0.91
N THR A 8 -5.99 18.05 -0.61
CA THR A 8 -5.20 17.71 0.59
C THR A 8 -5.68 18.41 1.87
N SER A 9 -6.55 19.41 1.78
CA SER A 9 -6.98 20.20 2.96
C SER A 9 -8.13 19.53 3.70
N ASP A 10 -9.13 19.06 2.95
CA ASP A 10 -10.44 18.75 3.55
C ASP A 10 -10.52 17.32 4.09
N TYR A 11 -9.68 16.41 3.62
CA TYR A 11 -9.58 15.05 4.16
C TYR A 11 -8.76 14.96 5.47
N PHE A 12 -7.88 15.92 5.76
CA PHE A 12 -7.06 15.89 6.97
C PHE A 12 -7.69 16.62 8.17
N LEU A 13 -8.77 17.37 7.98
CA LEU A 13 -9.37 18.18 9.06
C LEU A 13 -10.32 17.40 9.99
N GLY A 14 -10.44 16.08 9.81
CA GLY A 14 -11.47 15.27 10.46
C GLY A 14 -10.98 14.10 11.29
N ARG A 15 -9.96 14.25 12.15
CA ARG A 15 -9.79 13.50 13.42
C ARG A 15 -8.47 13.80 14.12
N THR A 16 -8.50 14.72 15.07
CA THR A 16 -7.55 14.80 16.19
C THR A 16 -7.77 13.56 17.08
N GLY A 17 -6.89 12.56 17.01
CA GLY A 17 -6.92 11.44 17.97
C GLY A 17 -6.27 10.14 17.50
N GLY A 18 -4.96 10.16 17.24
CA GLY A 18 -4.15 8.95 17.01
C GLY A 18 -3.17 9.14 15.86
N LEU A 19 -1.90 8.78 16.07
CA LEU A 19 -0.90 8.64 15.00
C LEU A 19 -1.33 7.48 14.08
N SER A 20 -2.32 7.70 13.21
CA SER A 20 -2.73 6.66 12.26
C SER A 20 -1.70 6.61 11.14
N MET A 21 -0.96 5.51 11.06
CA MET A 21 -0.10 5.22 9.92
C MET A 21 -0.90 5.30 8.62
N VAL A 22 -0.28 5.83 7.56
CA VAL A 22 -0.84 5.85 6.21
C VAL A 22 -0.86 4.43 5.67
N LYS A 23 -2.02 4.00 5.17
CA LYS A 23 -2.22 2.68 4.56
C LYS A 23 -2.31 2.81 3.03
N ALA A 24 -1.72 1.85 2.33
CA ALA A 24 -1.95 1.67 0.90
C ALA A 24 -2.08 0.19 0.55
N TYR A 25 -2.81 -0.10 -0.52
CA TYR A 25 -2.74 -1.39 -1.20
C TYR A 25 -1.88 -1.24 -2.45
N VAL A 26 -0.88 -2.11 -2.61
CA VAL A 26 -0.09 -2.21 -3.84
C VAL A 26 -0.50 -3.47 -4.55
N LEU A 27 -1.10 -3.30 -5.73
CA LEU A 27 -1.45 -4.36 -6.64
C LEU A 27 -0.26 -4.55 -7.57
N ILE A 28 0.28 -5.77 -7.61
CA ILE A 28 1.55 -6.07 -8.24
C ILE A 28 1.31 -7.09 -9.33
N LYS A 29 1.75 -6.75 -10.54
CA LYS A 29 1.85 -7.67 -11.66
C LYS A 29 3.29 -8.14 -11.80
N MET A 30 3.48 -9.43 -12.00
CA MET A 30 4.77 -10.09 -12.01
C MET A 30 5.08 -10.65 -13.39
N GLU A 31 6.36 -10.79 -13.68
CA GLU A 31 6.85 -11.57 -14.81
C GLU A 31 6.60 -13.06 -14.55
N SER A 32 6.33 -13.82 -15.61
CA SER A 32 6.06 -15.25 -15.48
C SER A 32 7.26 -16.01 -14.90
N GLY A 33 7.01 -16.84 -13.89
CA GLY A 33 8.03 -17.62 -13.19
C GLY A 33 8.78 -16.85 -12.09
N LYS A 34 8.39 -15.60 -11.81
CA LYS A 34 8.95 -14.77 -10.73
C LYS A 34 8.06 -14.64 -9.50
N GLU A 35 6.90 -15.28 -9.51
CA GLU A 35 5.82 -15.07 -8.54
C GLU A 35 6.26 -15.38 -7.10
N ASP A 36 6.93 -16.51 -6.89
CA ASP A 36 7.44 -16.93 -5.58
C ASP A 36 8.59 -16.04 -5.08
N GLU A 37 9.46 -15.58 -5.98
CA GLU A 37 10.59 -14.72 -5.64
C GLU A 37 10.09 -13.35 -5.20
N VAL A 38 9.25 -12.72 -6.01
CA VAL A 38 8.68 -11.40 -5.71
C VAL A 38 7.83 -11.45 -4.44
N THR A 39 6.97 -12.46 -4.28
CA THR A 39 6.13 -12.58 -3.07
C THR A 39 6.99 -12.66 -1.80
N ARG A 40 8.07 -13.46 -1.81
CA ARG A 40 9.00 -13.53 -0.67
C ARG A 40 9.69 -12.21 -0.40
N GLU A 41 10.12 -11.48 -1.43
CA GLU A 41 10.76 -10.17 -1.24
C GLU A 41 9.78 -9.15 -0.66
N ILE A 42 8.54 -9.11 -1.13
CA ILE A 42 7.49 -8.22 -0.59
C ILE A 42 7.19 -8.54 0.88
N MET A 43 7.06 -9.81 1.24
CA MET A 43 6.78 -10.25 2.61
C MET A 43 7.92 -9.97 3.60
N LYS A 44 9.16 -9.76 3.11
CA LYS A 44 10.31 -9.38 3.95
C LYS A 44 10.35 -7.88 4.25
N LEU A 45 9.59 -7.06 3.54
CA LEU A 45 9.63 -5.62 3.72
C LEU A 45 8.94 -5.27 5.06
N PRO A 46 9.57 -4.43 5.91
CA PRO A 46 9.04 -4.12 7.24
C PRO A 46 7.75 -3.31 7.22
N VAL A 47 7.40 -2.72 6.07
CA VAL A 47 6.16 -1.94 5.88
C VAL A 47 5.00 -2.79 5.37
N THR A 48 5.24 -4.05 5.02
CA THR A 48 4.18 -4.97 4.55
C THR A 48 3.48 -5.55 5.76
N GLU A 49 2.19 -5.27 5.90
CA GLU A 49 1.34 -5.86 6.94
C GLU A 49 0.85 -7.24 6.49
N GLU A 50 0.32 -7.30 5.27
CA GLU A 50 -0.23 -8.52 4.67
C GLU A 50 0.02 -8.52 3.16
N ALA A 51 0.18 -9.71 2.56
CA ALA A 51 0.15 -9.85 1.12
C ALA A 51 -0.51 -11.16 0.70
N HIS A 52 -1.30 -11.10 -0.37
CA HIS A 52 -2.07 -12.23 -0.86
C HIS A 52 -1.87 -12.40 -2.35
N THR A 53 -1.51 -13.62 -2.77
CA THR A 53 -1.56 -14.00 -4.18
C THR A 53 -3.02 -14.06 -4.60
N VAL A 54 -3.34 -13.42 -5.73
CA VAL A 54 -4.72 -13.31 -6.22
C VAL A 54 -4.83 -13.80 -7.65
N PHE A 55 -6.00 -14.30 -8.03
CA PHE A 55 -6.34 -14.55 -9.42
C PHE A 55 -6.98 -13.28 -10.01
N GLY A 56 -6.36 -12.69 -11.03
CA GLY A 56 -6.90 -11.49 -11.67
C GLY A 56 -5.94 -10.83 -12.65
N MET A 57 -6.09 -9.52 -12.83
CA MET A 57 -5.18 -8.71 -13.66
C MET A 57 -3.78 -8.55 -13.06
N TYR A 58 -3.69 -8.74 -11.74
CA TYR A 58 -2.51 -8.69 -10.90
C TYR A 58 -2.32 -10.05 -10.23
N ASP A 59 -1.09 -10.30 -9.76
CA ASP A 59 -0.69 -11.57 -9.18
C ASP A 59 -0.62 -11.50 -7.65
N LEU A 60 -0.38 -10.30 -7.08
CA LEU A 60 -0.32 -10.07 -5.63
C LEU A 60 -0.99 -8.76 -5.25
N VAL A 61 -1.66 -8.75 -4.11
CA VAL A 61 -2.11 -7.52 -3.42
C VAL A 61 -1.40 -7.46 -2.08
N ALA A 62 -0.68 -6.37 -1.82
CA ALA A 62 0.01 -6.13 -0.55
C ALA A 62 -0.61 -4.93 0.19
N GLU A 63 -1.01 -5.11 1.45
CA GLU A 63 -1.27 -4.00 2.38
C GLU A 63 0.07 -3.52 2.93
N ILE A 64 0.36 -2.24 2.75
CA ILE A 64 1.53 -1.57 3.31
C ILE A 64 1.12 -0.41 4.20
N ARG A 65 1.83 -0.24 5.31
CA ARG A 65 1.64 0.86 6.26
C ARG A 65 2.92 1.65 6.46
N GLY A 66 2.79 2.97 6.44
CA GLY A 66 3.89 3.91 6.62
C GLY A 66 3.55 5.02 7.60
N ARG A 67 4.58 5.70 8.12
CA ARG A 67 4.43 6.82 9.05
C ARG A 67 3.72 8.05 8.45
N ASP A 68 3.92 8.29 7.17
CA ASP A 68 3.38 9.42 6.42
C ASP A 68 3.34 9.09 4.92
N MET A 69 2.59 9.89 4.16
CA MET A 69 2.30 9.64 2.75
C MET A 69 3.57 9.76 1.89
N GLU A 70 4.42 10.75 2.15
CA GLU A 70 5.64 11.00 1.39
C GLU A 70 6.59 9.82 1.48
N THR A 71 6.89 9.38 2.70
CA THR A 71 7.78 8.23 2.96
C THR A 71 7.22 6.95 2.34
N LEU A 72 5.90 6.73 2.41
CA LEU A 72 5.27 5.52 1.85
C LEU A 72 5.37 5.50 0.31
N VAL A 73 5.06 6.62 -0.35
CA VAL A 73 5.16 6.75 -1.81
C VAL A 73 6.61 6.60 -2.28
N GLU A 74 7.57 7.20 -1.58
CA GLU A 74 8.99 7.01 -1.88
C GLU A 74 9.39 5.54 -1.73
N PHE A 75 8.97 4.88 -0.66
CA PHE A 75 9.27 3.47 -0.44
C PHE A 75 8.72 2.58 -1.57
N ILE A 76 7.47 2.78 -1.98
CA ILE A 76 6.86 2.02 -3.08
C ILE A 76 7.67 2.24 -4.37
N THR A 77 8.00 3.48 -4.69
CA THR A 77 8.65 3.83 -5.96
C THR A 77 10.13 3.44 -6.02
N GLN A 78 10.85 3.51 -4.90
CA GLN A 78 12.28 3.24 -4.82
C GLN A 78 12.63 1.81 -4.39
N LYS A 79 11.71 1.11 -3.71
CA LYS A 79 11.91 -0.27 -3.25
C LYS A 79 11.00 -1.23 -4.00
N ILE A 80 9.69 -1.16 -3.78
CA ILE A 80 8.74 -2.15 -4.31
C ILE A 80 8.85 -2.22 -5.83
N ARG A 81 8.64 -1.11 -6.55
CA ARG A 81 8.69 -1.07 -8.04
C ARG A 81 10.01 -1.52 -8.66
N ARG A 82 11.09 -1.60 -7.87
CA ARG A 82 12.43 -1.99 -8.35
C ARG A 82 12.78 -3.44 -8.02
N ILE A 83 11.89 -4.18 -7.35
CA ILE A 83 12.09 -5.61 -7.11
C ILE A 83 12.12 -6.32 -8.47
N PRO A 84 13.20 -7.05 -8.80
CA PRO A 84 13.29 -7.80 -10.05
C PRO A 84 12.12 -8.77 -10.20
N GLY A 85 11.55 -8.84 -11.41
CA GLY A 85 10.37 -9.66 -11.69
C GLY A 85 9.03 -8.97 -11.46
N ILE A 86 9.00 -7.73 -10.97
CA ILE A 86 7.79 -6.90 -11.02
C ILE A 86 7.68 -6.24 -12.39
N ALA A 87 6.59 -6.53 -13.09
CA ALA A 87 6.28 -5.98 -14.41
C ALA A 87 5.52 -4.65 -14.31
N ASP A 88 4.57 -4.54 -13.38
CA ASP A 88 3.79 -3.33 -13.16
C ASP A 88 3.21 -3.25 -11.74
N THR A 89 2.85 -2.04 -11.32
CA THR A 89 2.17 -1.81 -10.04
C THR A 89 1.10 -0.73 -10.13
N GLN A 90 -0.04 -1.00 -9.50
CA GLN A 90 -1.05 0.01 -9.21
C GLN A 90 -1.17 0.19 -7.70
N THR A 91 -1.14 1.45 -7.25
CA THR A 91 -1.22 1.78 -5.82
C THR A 91 -2.54 2.45 -5.49
N LEU A 92 -3.24 1.92 -4.48
CA LEU A 92 -4.45 2.48 -3.92
C LEU A 92 -4.13 3.06 -2.55
N LEU A 93 -4.02 4.38 -2.44
CA LEU A 93 -3.86 5.07 -1.16
C LEU A 93 -5.20 5.09 -0.43
N VAL A 94 -5.18 4.74 0.86
CA VAL A 94 -6.37 4.78 1.70
C VAL A 94 -6.52 6.20 2.25
N VAL A 95 -7.64 6.85 1.91
CA VAL A 95 -7.90 8.26 2.24
C VAL A 95 -8.78 8.40 3.47
N ASP A 96 -9.66 7.43 3.76
CA ASP A 96 -10.50 7.40 4.95
C ASP A 96 -10.49 5.99 5.54
N VAL A 97 -10.36 5.90 6.87
CA VAL A 97 -10.32 4.65 7.61
C VAL A 97 -11.68 4.48 8.30
N GLU A 98 -12.73 4.24 7.52
CA GLU A 98 -13.99 3.78 8.08
C GLU A 98 -13.88 2.28 8.40
N LEU A 99 -13.66 2.00 9.69
CA LEU A 99 -13.69 0.68 10.34
C LEU A 99 -12.46 -0.23 10.10
N ASP A 100 -11.40 -0.02 10.89
CA ASP A 100 -10.46 -1.12 11.18
C ASP A 100 -11.14 -2.14 12.10
N MET A 101 -11.86 -3.09 11.50
CA MET A 101 -12.64 -4.12 12.21
C MET A 101 -11.76 -5.04 13.09
N SER A 102 -10.46 -5.13 12.82
CA SER A 102 -9.51 -5.93 13.60
C SER A 102 -9.36 -5.40 15.03
N SER A 103 -9.54 -4.10 15.24
CA SER A 103 -9.53 -3.48 16.58
C SER A 103 -10.78 -3.77 17.42
N ARG A 104 -11.90 -4.19 16.79
CA ARG A 104 -13.17 -4.44 17.48
C ARG A 104 -13.34 -5.87 17.99
N LEU A 105 -12.53 -6.80 17.50
CA LEU A 105 -12.57 -8.21 17.93
C LEU A 105 -11.62 -8.49 19.12
N ALA A 106 -10.79 -7.53 19.48
CA ALA A 106 -9.88 -7.60 20.63
C ALA A 106 -10.46 -6.95 21.91
N SER A 107 -11.75 -6.59 21.91
CA SER A 107 -12.50 -6.02 23.05
C SER A 107 -13.72 -6.86 23.37
#